data_AF-A0A959VDS9-F1
#
_entry.id   AF-A0A959VDS9-F1
#
_cell.length_a   1.000
_cell.length_b   1.000
_cell.length_c   1.000
_cell.angle_alpha   90.00
_cell.angle_beta   90.00
_cell.angle_gamma   90.00
#
_symmetry.space_group_name_H-M   'P 1'
#
loop_
_entity.id
_entity.type
_entity.pdbx_description
1 polymer ?
#
loop_
_entity_poly.entity_id
_entity_poly.type
_entity_poly.pdbx_seq_one_letter_code
_entity_poly.pdbx_strand_id
1 'polypeptide(L)' 'MKDTIRRGYTQESYAPMPTNATVFWRKFIPWQAWRFVVLNIKILKIVVGGHS' A
#
# COMPACT_ATOMS: atom_id res chain seq x y z
N MET A 1 5.46 -41.82 7.23
CA MET A 1 5.01 -40.77 6.30
C MET A 1 4.01 -39.92 7.07
N LYS A 2 4.36 -38.67 7.42
CA LYS A 2 3.47 -37.80 8.20
C LYS A 2 2.62 -37.01 7.20
N ASP A 3 1.34 -37.32 7.11
CA ASP A 3 0.39 -36.54 6.32
C ASP A 3 0.21 -35.16 6.95
N THR A 4 0.97 -34.18 6.44
CA THR A 4 0.78 -32.78 6.78
C THR A 4 -0.57 -32.36 6.20
N ILE A 5 -1.62 -32.41 7.04
CA ILE A 5 -2.94 -31.85 6.76
C ILE A 5 -2.74 -30.38 6.41
N ARG A 6 -2.63 -30.06 5.11
CA ARG A 6 -2.71 -28.69 4.60
C ARG A 6 -4.12 -28.23 4.91
N ARG A 7 -4.30 -27.55 6.05
CA ARG A 7 -5.52 -26.80 6.34
C ARG A 7 -5.66 -25.79 5.21
N GLY A 8 -6.51 -26.11 4.23
CA GLY A 8 -6.82 -25.21 3.13
C GLY A 8 -7.30 -23.88 3.72
N TYR A 9 -6.88 -22.77 3.11
CA TYR A 9 -7.26 -21.43 3.55
C TYR A 9 -8.77 -21.40 3.84
N THR A 10 -9.13 -21.19 5.11
CA THR A 10 -10.54 -21.05 5.50
C THR A 10 -11.10 -19.80 4.82
N GLN A 11 -12.40 -19.76 4.52
CA GLN A 11 -13.03 -18.59 3.88
C GLN A 11 -12.87 -17.30 4.71
N GLU A 12 -12.56 -17.46 6.00
CA GLU A 12 -12.26 -16.42 6.98
C GLU A 12 -10.84 -15.85 6.83
N SER A 13 -9.94 -16.62 6.20
CA SER A 13 -8.57 -16.22 5.85
C SER A 13 -8.50 -15.48 4.51
N TYR A 14 -9.63 -15.34 3.79
CA TYR A 14 -9.66 -14.54 2.57
C TYR A 14 -9.64 -13.06 2.92
N ALA A 15 -8.61 -12.35 2.43
CA ALA A 15 -8.58 -10.91 2.50
C ALA A 15 -9.83 -10.35 1.78
N PRO A 16 -10.48 -9.31 2.33
CA PRO A 16 -11.59 -8.67 1.65
C PRO A 16 -11.13 -8.22 0.26
N MET A 17 -11.82 -8.70 -0.78
CA MET A 17 -11.49 -8.30 -2.14
C MET A 17 -11.59 -6.79 -2.24
N PRO A 18 -10.59 -6.12 -2.83
CA PRO A 18 -10.59 -4.67 -2.92
C PRO A 18 -11.81 -4.23 -3.73
N THR A 19 -12.58 -3.29 -3.17
CA THR A 19 -13.72 -2.70 -3.86
C THR A 19 -13.26 -1.93 -5.09
N ASN A 20 -14.15 -1.75 -6.08
CA ASN A 20 -13.85 -0.99 -7.30
C ASN A 20 -13.32 0.42 -6.99
N ALA A 21 -13.81 1.05 -5.93
CA ALA A 21 -13.30 2.33 -5.43
C ALA A 21 -11.82 2.23 -5.01
N THR A 22 -11.44 1.19 -4.27
CA THR A 22 -10.05 0.96 -3.84
C THR A 22 -9.11 0.80 -5.04
N VAL A 23 -9.56 0.08 -6.06
CA VAL A 23 -8.78 -0.12 -7.30
C VAL A 23 -8.68 1.17 -8.11
N PHE A 24 -9.77 1.95 -8.20
CA PHE A 24 -9.78 3.25 -8.88
C PHE A 24 -8.76 4.21 -8.29
N TRP A 25 -8.78 4.40 -6.96
CA TRP A 25 -7.84 5.28 -6.27
C TRP A 25 -6.38 4.79 -6.38
N ARG A 26 -6.15 3.47 -6.49
CA ARG A 26 -4.82 2.90 -6.74
C ARG A 26 -4.32 3.15 -8.17
N LYS A 27 -5.21 3.20 -9.16
CA LYS A 27 -4.86 3.44 -10.58
C LYS A 27 -4.83 4.92 -10.97
N PHE A 28 -5.31 5.81 -10.11
CA PHE A 28 -5.45 7.22 -10.44
C PHE A 28 -4.07 7.93 -10.43
N ILE A 29 -3.42 7.91 -11.59
CA ILE A 29 -2.06 8.45 -11.81
C ILE A 29 -1.90 9.92 -11.39
N PRO A 30 -2.84 10.85 -11.68
CA PRO A 30 -2.70 12.24 -11.24
C PRO A 30 -2.58 12.38 -9.72
N TRP A 31 -3.36 11.59 -8.97
CA TRP A 31 -3.31 11.59 -7.51
C TRP A 31 -2.07 10.90 -6.96
N GLN A 32 -1.58 9.84 -7.61
CA GLN A 32 -0.30 9.26 -7.26
C GLN A 32 0.86 10.24 -7.47
N ALA A 33 0.86 10.98 -8.59
CA ALA A 33 1.87 12.00 -8.87
C ALA A 33 1.85 13.14 -7.84
N TRP A 34 0.67 13.64 -7.48
CA TRP A 34 0.54 14.66 -6.43
C TRP A 34 1.11 14.18 -5.08
N ARG A 35 0.73 12.97 -4.64
CA ARG A 35 1.25 12.38 -3.39
C ARG A 35 2.76 12.15 -3.45
N PHE A 36 3.29 11.78 -4.61
CA PHE A 36 4.72 11.67 -4.83
C PHE A 36 5.41 13.02 -4.63
N VAL A 37 4.93 14.09 -5.26
CA VAL A 37 5.50 15.44 -5.10
C VAL A 37 5.47 15.91 -3.65
N VAL A 38 4.30 15.81 -2.98
CA VAL A 38 4.14 16.22 -1.57
C VAL A 38 5.09 15.45 -0.65
N LEU A 39 5.24 14.14 -0.88
CA LEU A 39 6.16 13.31 -0.10
C LEU A 39 7.61 13.78 -0.30
N ASN A 40 8.06 13.94 -1.55
CA ASN A 40 9.42 14.39 -1.86
C ASN A 40 9.72 15.76 -1.25
N ILE A 41 8.78 16.71 -1.31
CA ILE A 41 8.93 18.02 -0.64
C ILE A 41 9.09 17.85 0.87
N LYS A 42 8.33 16.94 1.49
CA LYS A 42 8.43 16.69 2.93
C LYS A 42 9.80 16.11 3.32
N ILE A 43 10.33 15.17 2.53
CA ILE A 43 11.70 14.66 2.70
C ILE A 43 12.71 15.81 2.59
N LEU A 44 12.62 16.62 1.52
CA LEU A 44 13.52 17.76 1.31
C LEU A 44 13.49 18.75 2.47
N LYS A 45 12.30 19.04 3.03
CA LYS A 45 12.17 19.89 4.23
C LYS A 45 12.88 19.31 5.45
N ILE A 46 12.82 18.01 5.66
CA ILE A 46 13.52 17.34 6.77
C ILE A 46 15.03 17.40 6.55
N VAL A 47 15.50 17.13 5.33
CA VAL A 47 16.92 17.17 4.99
C VAL A 47 17.48 18.57 5.14
N VAL A 48 16.82 19.59 4.58
CA VAL A 48 17.26 20.99 4.67
C VAL A 48 17.15 21.53 6.09
N GLY A 49 16.09 21.18 6.82
CA GLY A 49 15.89 21.62 8.20
C GLY A 49 16.82 20.96 9.22
N GLY A 50 17.38 19.77 8.91
CA GLY A 50 18.34 19.07 9.76
C GLY A 50 19.78 19.54 9.64
N HIS A 51 20.08 20.49 8.73
CA HIS A 51 21.41 21.09 8.53
C HIS A 51 21.63 22.39 9.34
N SER A 52 20.86 22.61 10.42
CA SER A 52 21.03 23.76 11.34
C SER A 52 21.23 23.32 12.78
#